data_AF-A0A6L3XW67-F1
#
_entry.id   AF-A0A6L3XW67-F1
#
_cell.length_a   1.000
_cell.length_b   1.000
_cell.length_c   1.000
_cell.angle_alpha   90.00
_cell.angle_beta   90.00
_cell.angle_gamma   90.00
#
_symmetry.space_group_name_H-M   'P 1'
#
loop_
_entity.id
_entity.type
_entity.pdbx_description
1 polymer ?
#
loop_
_entity_poly.entity_id
_entity_poly.type
_entity_poly.pdbx_seq_one_letter_code
_entity_poly.pdbx_strand_id
1 'polypeptide(L)' 'MNQSQFQKAAGISAGLAARWFPHIDAAMKEYGITAPLDQAMFIAQMGHESTRFTRLVENLNYAVENLVPTFGSHRIT' A
#
# COMPACT_ATOMS: atom_id res chain seq x y z
N MET A 1 -14.45 7.08 7.82
CA MET A 1 -13.73 7.00 9.13
C MET A 1 -13.01 8.34 9.37
N ASN A 2 -12.42 8.61 10.54
CA ASN A 2 -11.54 9.79 10.74
C ASN A 2 -10.04 9.43 10.66
N GLN A 3 -9.16 10.44 10.57
CA GLN A 3 -7.72 10.22 10.43
C GLN A 3 -7.10 9.37 11.56
N SER A 4 -7.58 9.52 12.81
CA SER A 4 -7.08 8.72 13.93
C SER A 4 -7.45 7.24 13.81
N GLN A 5 -8.66 6.95 13.32
CA GLN A 5 -9.10 5.58 13.02
C GLN A 5 -8.25 4.98 11.89
N PHE A 6 -8.00 5.74 10.82
CA PHE A 6 -7.13 5.30 9.73
C PHE A 6 -5.72 4.99 10.23
N GLN A 7 -5.12 5.88 11.02
CA GLN A 7 -3.78 5.68 11.57
C GLN A 7 -3.68 4.36 12.36
N LYS A 8 -4.68 4.09 13.21
CA LYS A 8 -4.73 2.87 14.02
C LYS A 8 -4.97 1.63 13.16
N ALA A 9 -5.89 1.70 12.20
CA ALA A 9 -6.21 0.58 11.31
C ALA A 9 -5.04 0.21 10.39
N ALA A 10 -4.31 1.21 9.88
CA ALA A 10 -3.14 1.02 9.02
C ALA A 10 -1.85 0.69 9.79
N GLY A 11 -1.80 0.97 11.10
CA GLY A 11 -0.60 0.75 11.92
C GLY A 11 0.60 1.62 11.50
N ILE A 12 0.36 2.89 11.16
CA ILE A 12 1.37 3.82 10.61
C ILE A 12 1.63 5.04 11.50
N SER A 13 2.71 5.78 11.21
CA SER A 13 3.05 7.01 11.91
C SER A 13 2.04 8.14 11.63
N ALA A 14 2.00 9.14 12.51
CA ALA A 14 1.09 10.29 12.34
C ALA A 14 1.35 11.05 11.02
N GLY A 15 2.61 11.18 10.60
CA GLY A 15 2.97 11.84 9.35
C GLY A 15 2.47 11.08 8.11
N LEU A 16 2.60 9.75 8.11
CA LEU A 16 2.04 8.92 7.02
C LEU A 16 0.51 8.95 7.03
N ALA A 17 -0.11 8.92 8.21
CA ALA A 17 -1.56 9.02 8.33
C ALA A 17 -2.08 10.36 7.79
N ALA A 18 -1.45 11.48 8.14
CA ALA A 18 -1.80 12.80 7.63
C ALA A 18 -1.63 12.89 6.11
N ARG A 19 -0.56 12.30 5.56
CA ARG A 19 -0.33 12.25 4.11
C ARG A 19 -1.39 11.44 3.38
N TRP A 20 -1.75 10.25 3.87
CA TRP A 20 -2.53 9.29 3.12
C TRP A 20 -4.04 9.32 3.38
N PHE A 21 -4.46 9.78 4.56
CA PHE A 21 -5.88 9.84 4.92
C PHE A 21 -6.78 10.50 3.88
N PRO A 22 -6.48 11.71 3.35
CA PRO A 22 -7.38 12.35 2.38
C PRO A 22 -7.57 11.52 1.10
N HIS A 23 -6.53 10.80 0.66
CA HIS A 23 -6.57 9.98 -0.55
C HIS A 23 -7.33 8.67 -0.33
N ILE A 24 -7.06 7.99 0.80
CA ILE A 24 -7.70 6.72 1.13
C ILE A 24 -9.19 6.91 1.43
N ASP A 25 -9.54 7.94 2.22
CA ASP A 25 -10.93 8.26 2.52
C ASP A 25 -11.71 8.69 1.26
N ALA A 26 -11.10 9.48 0.37
CA ALA A 26 -11.71 9.84 -0.91
C ALA A 26 -11.97 8.61 -1.81
N ALA A 27 -10.97 7.74 -2.00
CA ALA A 27 -11.11 6.55 -2.82
C ALA A 27 -12.19 5.59 -2.27
N MET A 28 -12.20 5.33 -0.96
CA MET A 28 -13.25 4.48 -0.37
C MET A 28 -14.64 5.08 -0.53
N LYS A 29 -14.80 6.40 -0.44
CA LYS A 29 -16.08 7.07 -0.70
C LYS A 29 -16.50 6.98 -2.16
N GLU A 30 -15.58 7.24 -3.09
CA GLU A 30 -15.82 7.20 -4.53
C GLU A 30 -16.29 5.83 -4.99
N TYR A 31 -15.65 4.76 -4.50
CA TYR A 31 -15.96 3.39 -4.89
C TYR A 31 -16.93 2.66 -3.95
N GLY A 32 -17.56 3.37 -3.00
CA GLY A 32 -18.59 2.80 -2.13
C GLY A 32 -18.10 1.77 -1.10
N ILE A 33 -16.81 1.80 -0.74
CA ILE A 33 -16.21 0.94 0.30
C ILE A 33 -16.62 1.48 1.68
N THR A 34 -17.84 1.14 2.10
CA THR A 34 -18.50 1.73 3.28
C THR A 34 -18.62 0.76 4.45
N ALA A 35 -18.72 -0.54 4.19
CA ALA A 35 -18.81 -1.54 5.25
C ALA A 35 -17.51 -1.57 6.08
N PRO A 36 -17.57 -1.60 7.42
CA PRO A 36 -16.36 -1.55 8.25
C PRO A 36 -15.35 -2.67 7.97
N LEU A 37 -15.84 -3.88 7.65
CA LEU A 37 -15.00 -5.01 7.31
C LEU A 37 -14.26 -4.80 5.99
N ASP A 38 -14.94 -4.27 4.97
CA ASP A 38 -14.33 -3.97 3.67
C ASP A 38 -13.31 -2.84 3.78
N GLN A 39 -13.59 -1.81 4.59
CA GLN A 39 -12.62 -0.74 4.88
C GLN A 39 -11.36 -1.29 5.55
N ALA A 40 -11.52 -2.17 6.55
CA ALA A 40 -10.39 -2.81 7.21
C ALA A 40 -9.56 -3.66 6.24
N MET A 41 -10.22 -4.47 5.40
CA MET A 41 -9.55 -5.29 4.39
C MET A 41 -8.84 -4.44 3.33
N PHE A 42 -9.48 -3.37 2.86
CA PHE A 42 -8.88 -2.43 1.92
C PHE A 42 -7.62 -1.79 2.50
N ILE A 43 -7.69 -1.27 3.73
CA ILE A 43 -6.53 -0.66 4.42
C ILE A 43 -5.41 -1.70 4.62
N ALA A 44 -5.74 -2.94 4.98
CA ALA A 44 -4.77 -4.00 5.19
C ALA A 44 -4.04 -4.39 3.89
N GLN A 45 -4.77 -4.58 2.80
CA GLN A 45 -4.20 -4.91 1.49
C GLN A 45 -3.34 -3.77 0.94
N MET A 46 -3.87 -2.55 0.94
CA MET A 46 -3.10 -1.38 0.54
C MET A 46 -1.84 -1.21 1.38
N GLY A 47 -1.92 -1.49 2.69
CA GLY A 47 -0.78 -1.50 3.60
C GLY A 47 0.25 -2.59 3.27
N HIS A 48 -0.18 -3.78 2.84
CA HIS A 48 0.73 -4.87 2.47
C HIS A 48 1.51 -4.52 1.19
N GLU A 49 0.79 -4.20 0.11
CA GLU A 49 1.36 -3.96 -1.22
C GLU A 49 2.28 -2.74 -1.28
N SER A 50 1.99 -1.71 -0.47
CA SER A 50 2.76 -0.46 -0.43
C SER A 50 3.86 -0.41 0.63
N THR A 51 4.16 -1.54 1.29
CA THR A 51 5.11 -1.58 2.42
C THR A 51 4.73 -0.56 3.50
N ARG A 52 3.50 -0.67 4.02
CA ARG A 52 2.89 0.25 4.99
C ARG A 52 2.85 1.70 4.51
N PHE A 53 2.39 1.93 3.29
CA PHE A 53 2.20 3.25 2.69
C PHE A 53 3.50 4.04 2.49
N THR A 54 4.62 3.34 2.29
CA THR A 54 5.95 3.96 2.09
C THR A 54 6.47 3.87 0.67
N ARG A 55 5.96 2.94 -0.14
CA ARG A 55 6.42 2.69 -1.51
C ARG A 55 5.23 2.60 -2.48
N LEU A 56 5.38 3.26 -3.64
CA LEU A 56 4.39 3.24 -4.73
C LEU A 56 4.94 2.70 -6.04
N VAL A 57 6.26 2.58 -6.14
CA VAL A 57 6.94 2.17 -7.36
C VAL A 57 7.99 1.13 -6.97
N GLU A 58 8.08 0.08 -7.77
CA GLU A 58 9.19 -0.86 -7.70
C GLU A 58 10.50 -0.20 -8.15
N ASN A 59 11.63 -0.89 -8.01
CA ASN A 59 12.85 -0.48 -8.67
C ASN A 59 13.55 -1.71 -9.24
N LEU A 60 14.44 -1.50 -10.20
CA LEU A 60 15.25 -2.56 -10.80
C LEU A 60 16.70 -2.46 -10.29
N ASN A 61 16.89 -2.25 -8.98
CA ASN A 61 18.21 -2.20 -8.36
C ASN A 61 18.61 -3.60 -7.84
N TYR A 62 18.99 -4.48 -8.77
CA TYR A 62 19.40 -5.86 -8.49
C TYR A 62 20.84 -6.09 -8.95
N ALA A 63 21.60 -6.86 -8.16
CA ALA A 63 22.89 -7.38 -8.61
C ALA A 63 22.69 -8.36 -9.78
N VAL A 64 23.68 -8.46 -10.68
CA VAL A 64 23.55 -9.23 -11.93
C VAL A 64 23.20 -10.69 -11.66
N GLU A 65 23.82 -11.29 -10.63
CA GLU A 65 23.58 -12.65 -10.19
C GLU A 65 22.15 -12.91 -9.70
N ASN A 66 21.40 -11.87 -9.33
CA ASN A 66 20.04 -11.97 -8.80
C ASN A 66 18.95 -11.68 -9.85
N LEU A 67 19.30 -11.22 -11.05
CA LEU A 67 18.33 -10.89 -12.09
C LEU A 67 17.56 -12.14 -12.57
N VAL A 68 18.27 -13.20 -12.95
CA VAL A 68 17.63 -14.43 -13.45
C VAL A 68 16.85 -15.17 -12.34
N PRO A 69 17.35 -15.33 -11.10
CA PRO A 69 16.57 -15.90 -10.00
C PRO A 69 15.27 -15.14 -9.70
N THR A 70 15.29 -13.81 -9.82
CA THR A 70 14.13 -12.97 -9.47
C THR A 70 13.10 -12.92 -10.59
N PHE A 71 13.55 -12.71 -11.84
CA PHE A 71 12.66 -12.42 -12.97
C PHE A 71 12.49 -13.60 -13.93
N GLY A 72 13.34 -14.62 -13.84
CA GLY A 72 13.37 -15.78 -14.73
C GLY A 72 14.12 -15.50 -16.05
N SER A 73 14.67 -16.55 -16.65
CA SER A 73 15.46 -16.46 -17.90
C SER A 73 14.64 -16.03 -19.12
N HIS A 74 13.32 -16.16 -19.07
CA HIS A 74 12.43 -15.69 -20.15
C HIS A 74 12.23 -14.16 -20.14
N ARG A 75 12.63 -13.45 -19.07
CA ARG A 75 12.51 -12.00 -18.94
C ARG A 75 13.85 -11.26 -18.97
N ILE A 76 14.96 -11.99 -18.94
CA ILE A 76 16.33 -11.46 -18.90
C ILE A 76 17.10 -12.07 -20.08
N THR A 77 17.52 -11.23 -21.03
CA THR A 77 18.30 -11.60 -22.23
C THR A 77 19.78 -11.32 -22.08
#